data_AF-A0A935MFY1-F1
#
_entry.id   AF-A0A935MFY1-F1
#
_cell.length_a   1.000
_cell.length_b   1.000
_cell.length_c   1.000
_cell.angle_alpha   90.00
_cell.angle_beta   90.00
_cell.angle_gamma   90.00
#
_symmetry.space_group_name_H-M   'P 1'
#
loop_
_entity.id
_entity.type
_entity.pdbx_description
1 polymer ?
#
loop_
_entity_poly.entity_id
_entity_poly.type
_entity_poly.pdbx_seq_one_letter_code
_entity_poly.pdbx_strand_id
1 'polypeptide(L)'
;MQREVVTAGWASNEEFADAVAVGNALPGPIAPQVSAYVGYKISGLWGAVSATMGTVFPTTLLMLIMVVYFFSIKDSPAVAAMLKAVRPVVVGLLLWTAYTMAYAVFSVSKVGWGNGLVQNWDKVIIAIIAFALLTLTEINPGLAGHRWGRFWVYCIQVKRRFLMLKNLPSTPEAILAMEWSDYEPHFKALQSVELTAANVGEWLSDWSALADRLDEQFTRRFVATTQYTTDEEIEKNFNHFIESIQPNARTEEQKLKEKLLASGLQPANFKMGLKKMRAEEDIFKQANLELLTEEQKLSGEYDKILGAQTMMWEGEERTISQMFPLYQDKDRAVREKAWKLVVDVRVENREAIHSLWKSSWTYGSRSQKMPACPTIVTICGRKDSASIIHPLIARPFTMRSKRSLSLRQLVFMKNAERSWDSKRCVRGTRW
;
A
#
# COMPACT_ATOMS: atom_id res chain seq x y z
N MET A 1 23.11 -10.96 -3.56
CA MET A 1 22.72 -11.02 -2.14
C MET A 1 22.21 -12.42 -1.76
N GLN A 2 21.09 -12.90 -2.31
CA GLN A 2 20.57 -14.26 -2.00
C GLN A 2 21.61 -15.37 -2.13
N ARG A 3 22.32 -15.43 -3.27
CA ARG A 3 23.38 -16.43 -3.50
C ARG A 3 24.44 -16.41 -2.39
N GLU A 4 24.91 -15.24 -1.99
CA GLU A 4 25.97 -15.09 -0.98
C GLU A 4 25.50 -15.50 0.42
N VAL A 5 24.27 -15.11 0.79
CA VAL A 5 23.69 -15.43 2.10
C VAL A 5 23.41 -16.94 2.24
N VAL A 6 22.93 -17.57 1.16
CA VAL A 6 22.62 -19.00 1.14
C VAL A 6 23.90 -19.84 1.09
N THR A 7 24.91 -19.42 0.30
CA THR A 7 26.19 -20.13 0.21
C THR A 7 27.00 -20.03 1.50
N ALA A 8 26.92 -18.90 2.22
CA ALA A 8 27.56 -18.72 3.51
C ALA A 8 26.83 -19.43 4.68
N GLY A 9 25.67 -20.05 4.43
CA GLY A 9 24.89 -20.77 5.44
C GLY A 9 24.19 -19.87 6.47
N TRP A 10 24.10 -18.56 6.22
CA TRP A 10 23.51 -17.60 7.16
C TRP A 10 21.98 -17.60 7.14
N ALA A 11 21.37 -17.93 6.01
CA ALA A 11 19.93 -18.17 5.90
C ALA A 11 19.63 -19.19 4.80
N SER A 12 18.60 -20.01 5.02
CA SER A 12 18.06 -20.88 3.97
C SER A 12 17.30 -20.09 2.90
N ASN A 13 16.96 -20.72 1.77
CA ASN A 13 16.14 -20.07 0.74
C ASN A 13 14.78 -19.61 1.28
N GLU A 14 14.16 -20.38 2.17
CA GLU A 14 12.88 -20.03 2.80
C GLU A 14 13.03 -18.84 3.74
N GLU A 15 14.06 -18.85 4.58
CA GLU A 15 14.31 -17.76 5.53
C GLU A 15 14.72 -16.46 4.83
N PHE A 16 15.43 -16.56 3.70
CA PHE A 16 15.74 -15.40 2.87
C PHE A 16 14.47 -14.84 2.22
N ALA A 17 13.55 -15.69 1.78
CA ALA A 17 12.26 -15.27 1.25
C ALA A 17 11.43 -14.54 2.33
N ASP A 18 11.42 -15.06 3.57
CA ASP A 18 10.78 -14.40 4.71
C ASP A 18 11.42 -13.03 5.01
N ALA A 19 12.75 -12.92 4.94
CA ALA A 19 13.47 -11.66 5.12
C ALA A 19 13.09 -10.61 4.06
N VAL A 20 12.93 -11.03 2.80
CA VAL A 20 12.47 -10.16 1.70
C VAL A 20 11.02 -9.74 1.91
N ALA A 21 10.14 -10.65 2.36
CA ALA A 21 8.75 -10.32 2.66
C ALA A 21 8.65 -9.26 3.77
N VAL A 22 9.43 -9.41 4.85
CA VAL A 22 9.51 -8.40 5.93
C VAL A 22 10.10 -7.09 5.42
N GLY A 23 11.12 -7.14 4.56
CA GLY A 23 11.70 -5.95 3.92
C GLY A 23 10.65 -5.14 3.14
N ASN A 24 9.82 -5.83 2.34
CA ASN A 24 8.75 -5.19 1.58
C ASN A 24 7.62 -4.61 2.45
N ALA A 25 7.42 -5.13 3.66
CA ALA A 25 6.47 -4.56 4.62
C ALA A 25 6.96 -3.26 5.26
N LEU A 26 8.27 -3.04 5.32
CA LEU A 26 8.88 -1.86 5.92
C LEU A 26 9.18 -0.79 4.85
N PRO A 27 8.90 0.51 5.11
CA PRO A 27 9.14 1.55 4.13
C PRO A 27 10.64 1.87 3.99
N GLY A 28 11.32 1.33 2.98
CA GLY A 28 12.76 1.57 2.78
C GLY A 28 13.39 0.78 1.63
N PRO A 29 14.71 0.93 1.44
CA PRO A 29 15.45 0.13 0.47
C PRO A 29 15.57 -1.32 0.94
N ILE A 30 15.23 -2.26 0.05
CA ILE A 30 15.16 -3.71 0.36
C ILE A 30 16.50 -4.26 0.84
N ALA A 31 17.61 -3.87 0.21
CA ALA A 31 18.93 -4.45 0.52
C ALA A 31 19.39 -4.20 1.97
N PRO A 32 19.35 -2.97 2.53
CA PRO A 32 19.64 -2.74 3.95
C PRO A 32 18.66 -3.44 4.89
N GLN A 33 17.38 -3.54 4.54
CA GLN A 33 16.36 -4.17 5.39
C GLN A 33 16.57 -5.69 5.50
N VAL A 34 16.79 -6.36 4.37
CA VAL A 34 17.11 -7.79 4.34
C VAL A 34 18.44 -8.05 5.04
N SER A 35 19.43 -7.16 4.90
CA SER A 35 20.72 -7.26 5.61
C SER A 35 20.55 -7.13 7.12
N ALA A 36 19.74 -6.17 7.58
CA ALA A 36 19.44 -5.97 8.99
C ALA A 36 18.76 -7.22 9.58
N TYR A 37 17.82 -7.82 8.85
CA TYR A 37 17.12 -9.03 9.29
C TYR A 37 18.06 -10.24 9.40
N VAL A 38 18.84 -10.51 8.35
CA VAL A 38 19.81 -11.61 8.35
C VAL A 38 20.87 -11.39 9.43
N GLY A 39 21.37 -10.16 9.59
CA GLY A 39 22.31 -9.80 10.65
C GLY A 39 21.71 -9.98 12.05
N TYR A 40 20.44 -9.61 12.24
CA TYR A 40 19.72 -9.83 13.48
C TYR A 40 19.64 -11.31 13.85
N LYS A 41 19.44 -12.18 12.86
CA LYS A 41 19.39 -13.62 13.08
C LYS A 41 20.74 -14.20 13.52
N ILE A 42 21.84 -13.69 12.98
CA ILE A 42 23.19 -14.20 13.28
C ILE A 42 23.65 -13.79 14.68
N SER A 43 23.51 -12.50 15.04
CA SER A 43 24.12 -11.95 16.26
C SER A 43 23.24 -10.94 16.99
N GLY A 44 21.92 -11.03 16.82
CA GLY A 44 20.97 -10.12 17.47
C GLY A 44 21.17 -8.67 17.03
N LEU A 45 20.95 -7.73 17.96
CA LEU A 45 20.98 -6.30 17.65
C LEU A 45 22.30 -5.83 17.02
N TRP A 46 23.44 -6.34 17.50
CA TRP A 46 24.76 -5.98 16.99
C TRP A 46 25.03 -6.54 15.59
N GLY A 47 24.50 -7.74 15.31
CA GLY A 47 24.51 -8.30 13.96
C GLY A 47 23.67 -7.47 12.99
N ALA A 48 22.50 -6.98 13.43
CA ALA A 48 21.65 -6.11 12.61
C ALA A 48 22.34 -4.77 12.27
N VAL A 49 22.94 -4.13 13.26
CA VAL A 49 23.66 -2.85 13.09
C VAL A 49 24.86 -3.01 12.16
N SER A 50 25.71 -4.02 12.42
CA SER A 50 26.90 -4.27 11.62
C SER A 50 26.56 -4.64 10.17
N ALA A 51 25.57 -5.50 9.94
CA ALA A 51 25.13 -5.86 8.59
C ALA A 51 24.57 -4.65 7.82
N THR A 52 23.75 -3.82 8.49
CA THR A 52 23.19 -2.61 7.89
C THR A 52 24.29 -1.61 7.53
N MET A 53 25.23 -1.36 8.45
CA MET A 53 26.40 -0.52 8.18
C MET A 53 27.24 -1.08 7.04
N GLY A 54 27.48 -2.39 6.99
CA GLY A 54 28.20 -3.04 5.89
C GLY A 54 27.56 -2.79 4.52
N THR A 55 26.23 -2.72 4.44
CA THR A 55 25.54 -2.38 3.18
C THR A 55 25.53 -0.89 2.84
N VAL A 56 25.35 -0.02 3.83
CA VAL A 56 25.09 1.43 3.59
C VAL A 56 26.36 2.25 3.63
N PHE A 57 27.27 1.97 4.55
CA PHE A 57 28.48 2.75 4.78
C PHE A 57 29.42 2.82 3.56
N PRO A 58 29.81 1.71 2.90
CA PRO A 58 30.76 1.77 1.80
C PRO A 58 30.20 2.52 0.59
N THR A 59 28.92 2.33 0.26
CA THR A 59 28.26 3.05 -0.83
C THR A 59 28.11 4.54 -0.51
N THR A 60 27.75 4.88 0.73
CA THR A 60 27.67 6.29 1.18
C THR A 60 29.03 6.97 1.12
N LEU A 61 30.08 6.30 1.60
CA LEU A 61 31.45 6.84 1.61
C LEU A 61 31.97 7.05 0.19
N LEU A 62 31.79 6.05 -0.69
CA LEU A 62 32.20 6.13 -2.09
C LEU A 62 31.46 7.26 -2.82
N MET A 63 30.16 7.39 -2.61
CA MET A 63 29.37 8.50 -3.16
C MET A 63 29.86 9.85 -2.65
N LEU A 64 30.17 9.98 -1.35
CA LEU A 64 30.68 11.23 -0.78
C LEU A 64 32.01 11.64 -1.42
N ILE A 65 32.95 10.70 -1.52
CA ILE A 65 34.25 10.93 -2.17
C ILE A 65 34.06 11.36 -3.62
N MET A 66 33.21 10.64 -4.35
CA MET A 66 32.95 10.90 -5.76
C MET A 66 32.29 12.25 -5.98
N VAL A 67 31.37 12.66 -5.11
CA VAL A 67 30.72 13.98 -5.12
C VAL A 67 31.72 15.10 -4.84
N VAL A 68 32.55 14.97 -3.81
CA VAL A 68 33.58 15.97 -3.50
C VAL A 68 34.53 16.14 -4.69
N TYR A 69 35.03 15.04 -5.23
CA TYR A 69 35.91 15.05 -6.39
C TYR A 69 35.22 15.66 -7.62
N PHE A 70 33.96 15.29 -7.89
CA PHE A 70 33.18 15.83 -8.98
C PHE A 70 33.04 17.35 -8.90
N PHE A 71 32.71 17.90 -7.72
CA PHE A 71 32.59 19.35 -7.53
C PHE A 71 33.92 20.08 -7.71
N SER A 72 35.07 19.43 -7.51
CA SER A 72 36.39 20.01 -7.77
C SER A 72 36.74 20.10 -9.27
N ILE A 73 36.17 19.24 -10.12
CA ILE A 73 36.53 19.17 -11.56
C ILE A 73 35.39 19.53 -12.52
N LYS A 74 34.20 19.84 -11.99
CA LYS A 74 32.97 20.06 -12.77
C LYS A 74 33.08 21.17 -13.82
N ASP A 75 33.92 22.17 -13.57
CA ASP A 75 34.07 23.35 -14.43
C ASP A 75 35.01 23.10 -15.61
N SER A 76 35.64 21.91 -15.68
CA SER A 76 36.48 21.54 -16.81
C SER A 76 35.64 21.23 -18.07
N PRO A 77 36.07 21.70 -19.26
CA PRO A 77 35.36 21.44 -20.52
C PRO A 77 35.17 19.96 -20.84
N ALA A 78 36.14 19.12 -20.45
CA ALA A 78 36.09 17.67 -20.66
C ALA A 78 34.97 16.99 -19.84
N VAL A 79 34.79 17.37 -18.56
CA VAL A 79 33.72 16.79 -17.71
C VAL A 79 32.35 17.23 -18.22
N ALA A 80 32.19 18.49 -18.64
CA ALA A 80 30.95 18.96 -19.25
C ALA A 80 30.61 18.21 -20.54
N ALA A 81 31.60 17.88 -21.37
CA ALA A 81 31.41 17.07 -22.58
C ALA A 81 30.99 15.63 -22.25
N MET A 82 31.64 14.98 -21.26
CA MET A 82 31.23 13.64 -20.80
C MET A 82 29.79 13.63 -20.27
N LEU A 83 29.40 14.61 -19.47
CA LEU A 83 28.02 14.71 -18.95
C LEU A 83 26.99 14.88 -20.07
N LYS A 84 27.32 15.61 -21.15
CA LYS A 84 26.46 15.69 -22.34
C LYS A 84 26.34 14.34 -23.05
N ALA A 85 27.40 13.54 -23.06
CA ALA A 85 27.40 12.19 -23.65
C ALA A 85 26.60 11.15 -22.83
N VAL A 86 26.29 11.41 -21.55
CA VAL A 86 25.48 10.49 -20.74
C VAL A 86 24.08 10.28 -21.34
N ARG A 87 23.45 11.33 -21.87
CA ARG A 87 22.08 11.24 -22.43
C ARG A 87 21.96 10.20 -23.56
N PRO A 88 22.76 10.27 -24.65
CA PRO A 88 22.68 9.27 -25.71
C PRO A 88 23.06 7.86 -25.24
N VAL A 89 23.98 7.72 -24.28
CA VAL A 89 24.33 6.42 -23.68
C VAL A 89 23.14 5.80 -22.95
N VAL A 90 22.44 6.59 -22.14
CA VAL A 90 21.23 6.13 -21.44
C VAL A 90 20.14 5.74 -22.45
N VAL A 91 19.93 6.53 -23.50
CA VAL A 91 18.98 6.18 -24.58
C VAL A 91 19.37 4.84 -25.24
N GLY A 92 20.65 4.64 -25.56
CA GLY A 92 21.14 3.38 -26.12
C GLY A 92 20.94 2.19 -25.18
N LEU A 93 21.21 2.36 -23.88
CA LEU A 93 20.97 1.32 -22.87
C LEU A 93 19.48 0.97 -22.77
N LEU A 94 18.61 1.99 -22.75
CA LEU A 94 17.16 1.79 -22.70
C LEU A 94 16.65 1.07 -23.95
N LEU A 95 17.12 1.47 -25.13
CA LEU A 95 16.80 0.78 -26.39
C LEU A 95 17.26 -0.69 -26.37
N TRP A 96 18.46 -0.96 -25.84
CA TRP A 96 18.94 -2.33 -25.69
C TRP A 96 18.07 -3.15 -24.73
N THR A 97 17.71 -2.59 -23.57
CA THR A 97 16.81 -3.28 -22.64
C THR A 97 15.44 -3.53 -23.25
N ALA A 98 14.87 -2.56 -23.97
CA ALA A 98 13.62 -2.72 -24.70
C ALA A 98 13.73 -3.82 -25.77
N TYR A 99 14.84 -3.86 -26.52
CA TYR A 99 15.11 -4.90 -27.50
C TYR A 99 15.18 -6.29 -26.87
N THR A 100 15.93 -6.46 -25.76
CA THR A 100 16.03 -7.76 -25.09
C THR A 100 14.70 -8.25 -24.53
N MET A 101 13.88 -7.33 -23.99
CA MET A 101 12.52 -7.67 -23.56
C MET A 101 11.62 -8.04 -24.74
N ALA A 102 11.65 -7.27 -25.83
CA ALA A 102 10.89 -7.57 -27.04
C ALA A 102 11.28 -8.94 -27.62
N TYR A 103 12.58 -9.23 -27.69
CA TYR A 103 13.11 -10.51 -28.18
C TYR A 103 12.55 -11.70 -27.38
N ALA A 104 12.42 -11.55 -26.06
CA ALA A 104 11.81 -12.55 -25.19
C ALA A 104 10.28 -12.62 -25.31
N VAL A 105 9.57 -11.48 -25.30
CA VAL A 105 8.10 -11.40 -25.31
C VAL A 105 7.49 -11.92 -26.62
N PHE A 106 8.12 -11.60 -27.75
CA PHE A 106 7.70 -12.06 -29.07
C PHE A 106 8.25 -13.44 -29.44
N SER A 107 8.91 -14.14 -28.49
CA SER A 107 9.49 -15.47 -28.70
C SER A 107 10.39 -15.54 -29.94
N VAL A 108 11.12 -14.46 -30.21
CA VAL A 108 11.88 -14.28 -31.46
C VAL A 108 12.95 -15.37 -31.61
N SER A 109 13.48 -15.87 -30.49
CA SER A 109 14.44 -16.99 -30.47
C SER A 109 13.94 -18.27 -31.13
N LYS A 110 12.61 -18.50 -31.20
CA LYS A 110 12.03 -19.72 -31.78
C LYS A 110 11.49 -19.54 -33.19
N VAL A 111 11.00 -18.34 -33.54
CA VAL A 111 10.20 -18.14 -34.76
C VAL A 111 10.74 -17.03 -35.67
N GLY A 112 11.75 -16.27 -35.23
CA GLY A 112 12.30 -15.11 -35.96
C GLY A 112 11.36 -13.90 -35.92
N TRP A 113 11.89 -12.71 -36.27
CA TRP A 113 11.16 -11.44 -36.13
C TRP A 113 9.89 -11.36 -37.00
N GLY A 114 9.95 -11.88 -38.23
CA GLY A 114 8.81 -11.85 -39.15
C GLY A 114 7.60 -12.62 -38.62
N ASN A 115 7.77 -13.91 -38.31
CA ASN A 115 6.68 -14.74 -37.81
C ASN A 115 6.33 -14.44 -36.34
N GLY A 116 7.28 -13.98 -35.52
CA GLY A 116 7.04 -13.60 -34.13
C GLY A 116 6.08 -12.41 -33.99
N LEU A 117 6.17 -11.41 -34.87
CA LEU A 117 5.27 -10.25 -34.89
C LEU A 117 3.89 -10.60 -35.46
N VAL A 118 3.82 -11.50 -36.46
CA VAL A 118 2.55 -11.90 -37.09
C VAL A 118 1.76 -12.89 -36.22
N GLN A 119 2.43 -13.87 -35.60
CA GLN A 119 1.76 -14.86 -34.74
C GLN A 119 1.35 -14.30 -33.38
N ASN A 120 2.10 -13.32 -32.84
CA ASN A 120 1.78 -12.66 -31.57
C ASN A 120 1.23 -11.22 -31.78
N TRP A 121 0.35 -11.06 -32.77
CA TRP A 121 -0.26 -9.77 -33.08
C TRP A 121 -1.01 -9.16 -31.88
N ASP A 122 -1.53 -10.01 -30.99
CA ASP A 122 -2.14 -9.65 -29.71
C ASP A 122 -1.17 -8.85 -28.82
N LYS A 123 0.08 -9.30 -28.70
CA LYS A 123 1.11 -8.62 -27.91
C LYS A 123 1.58 -7.32 -28.54
N VAL A 124 1.60 -7.24 -29.88
CA VAL A 124 1.95 -6.02 -30.62
C VAL A 124 0.89 -4.93 -30.36
N ILE A 125 -0.39 -5.29 -30.45
CA ILE A 125 -1.49 -4.37 -30.17
C ILE A 125 -1.42 -3.88 -28.72
N ILE A 126 -1.19 -4.79 -27.76
CA ILE A 126 -1.05 -4.43 -26.35
C ILE A 126 0.12 -3.45 -26.14
N ALA A 127 1.27 -3.70 -26.76
CA ALA A 127 2.43 -2.83 -26.66
C ALA A 127 2.17 -1.43 -27.24
N ILE A 128 1.50 -1.34 -28.39
CA ILE A 128 1.13 -0.07 -29.03
C ILE A 128 0.11 0.69 -28.18
N ILE A 129 -0.93 0.03 -27.67
CA ILE A 129 -1.93 0.64 -26.81
C ILE A 129 -1.30 1.13 -25.51
N ALA A 130 -0.41 0.34 -24.89
CA ALA A 130 0.32 0.73 -23.69
C ALA A 130 1.20 1.96 -23.96
N PHE A 131 1.92 1.99 -25.08
CA PHE A 131 2.75 3.12 -25.46
C PHE A 131 1.91 4.37 -25.72
N ALA A 132 0.81 4.25 -26.49
CA ALA A 132 -0.11 5.36 -26.77
C ALA A 132 -0.74 5.90 -25.50
N LEU A 133 -1.20 5.04 -24.58
CA LEU A 133 -1.72 5.47 -23.28
C LEU A 133 -0.66 6.18 -22.46
N LEU A 134 0.56 5.66 -22.37
CA LEU A 134 1.63 6.27 -21.55
C LEU A 134 2.15 7.60 -22.12
N THR A 135 2.05 7.81 -23.43
CA THR A 135 2.57 9.01 -24.11
C THR A 135 1.51 10.09 -24.31
N LEU A 136 0.26 9.70 -24.57
CA LEU A 136 -0.84 10.62 -24.88
C LEU A 136 -1.71 10.93 -23.65
N THR A 137 -1.54 10.21 -22.55
CA THR A 137 -2.27 10.51 -21.30
C THR A 137 -1.28 10.84 -20.19
N GLU A 138 -1.58 11.86 -19.38
CA GLU A 138 -0.85 12.17 -18.16
C GLU A 138 -1.13 11.16 -17.01
N ILE A 139 -1.59 9.94 -17.36
CA ILE A 139 -1.89 8.91 -16.36
C ILE A 139 -0.56 8.46 -15.76
N ASN A 140 -0.38 8.80 -14.49
CA ASN A 140 0.80 8.45 -13.72
C ASN A 140 1.08 6.92 -13.84
N PRO A 141 2.26 6.49 -14.31
CA PRO A 141 2.53 5.09 -14.64
C PRO A 141 2.34 4.11 -13.46
N GLY A 142 2.36 4.62 -12.23
CA GLY A 142 2.01 3.85 -11.03
C GLY A 142 0.51 3.45 -10.94
N LEU A 143 -0.40 4.31 -11.41
CA LEU A 143 -1.83 3.98 -11.52
C LEU A 143 -2.08 3.01 -12.67
N ALA A 144 -1.39 3.20 -13.80
CA ALA A 144 -1.48 2.31 -14.95
C ALA A 144 -1.00 0.90 -14.60
N GLY A 145 0.14 0.73 -13.91
CA GLY A 145 0.64 -0.59 -13.49
C GLY A 145 -0.27 -1.35 -12.53
N HIS A 146 -0.93 -0.67 -11.59
CA HIS A 146 -1.87 -1.30 -10.65
C HIS A 146 -3.23 -1.63 -11.29
N ARG A 147 -3.65 -0.86 -12.30
CA ARG A 147 -4.84 -1.15 -13.13
C ARG A 147 -4.58 -2.24 -14.17
N TRP A 148 -3.39 -2.24 -14.79
CA TRP A 148 -2.97 -3.23 -15.78
C TRP A 148 -2.57 -4.57 -15.16
N GLY A 149 -1.95 -4.59 -13.98
CA GLY A 149 -1.72 -5.84 -13.24
C GLY A 149 -3.04 -6.55 -12.91
N ARG A 150 -4.07 -5.78 -12.52
CA ARG A 150 -5.44 -6.30 -12.34
C ARG A 150 -6.08 -6.69 -13.67
N PHE A 151 -5.88 -5.93 -14.75
CA PHE A 151 -6.40 -6.28 -16.08
C PHE A 151 -5.76 -7.55 -16.66
N TRP A 152 -4.49 -7.80 -16.39
CA TRP A 152 -3.79 -8.99 -16.87
C TRP A 152 -4.18 -10.24 -16.07
N VAL A 153 -4.35 -10.10 -14.75
CA VAL A 153 -5.00 -11.13 -13.91
C VAL A 153 -6.44 -11.39 -14.39
N TYR A 154 -7.17 -10.34 -14.74
CA TYR A 154 -8.53 -10.41 -15.29
C TYR A 154 -8.56 -11.14 -16.65
N CYS A 155 -7.68 -10.83 -17.60
CA CYS A 155 -7.63 -11.51 -18.90
C CYS A 155 -7.21 -12.98 -18.80
N ILE A 156 -6.34 -13.35 -17.86
CA ILE A 156 -5.98 -14.74 -17.58
C ILE A 156 -7.14 -15.47 -16.87
N GLN A 157 -7.85 -14.81 -15.96
CA GLN A 157 -9.04 -15.34 -15.29
C GLN A 157 -10.25 -15.48 -16.22
N VAL A 158 -10.40 -14.61 -17.22
CA VAL A 158 -11.52 -14.64 -18.20
C VAL A 158 -11.55 -15.96 -18.99
N LYS A 159 -10.41 -16.64 -19.14
CA LYS A 159 -10.35 -17.95 -19.82
C LYS A 159 -10.80 -19.13 -18.96
N ARG A 160 -11.17 -18.90 -17.69
CA ARG A 160 -11.52 -19.94 -16.70
C ARG A 160 -12.83 -19.64 -15.96
N ARG A 161 -13.74 -18.94 -16.64
CA ARG A 161 -15.05 -18.55 -16.11
C ARG A 161 -16.07 -19.61 -16.47
N PHE A 162 -16.72 -20.25 -15.50
CA PHE A 162 -17.97 -21.08 -15.53
C PHE A 162 -17.82 -22.14 -14.41
N LEU A 163 -18.72 -22.39 -13.44
CA LEU A 163 -20.16 -22.20 -13.25
C LEU A 163 -20.43 -21.89 -11.76
N MET A 164 -21.12 -20.79 -11.44
CA MET A 164 -22.07 -20.61 -10.30
C MET A 164 -22.51 -19.13 -10.19
N LEU A 165 -21.70 -18.16 -10.64
CA LEU A 165 -21.99 -16.71 -10.51
C LEU A 165 -22.24 -16.00 -11.86
N LYS A 166 -23.22 -16.49 -12.63
CA LYS A 166 -23.60 -15.92 -13.94
C LYS A 166 -24.32 -14.56 -13.86
N ASN A 167 -24.77 -14.15 -12.67
CA ASN A 167 -25.73 -13.06 -12.50
C ASN A 167 -25.18 -11.82 -11.78
N LEU A 168 -23.91 -11.82 -11.36
CA LEU A 168 -23.33 -10.62 -10.74
C LEU A 168 -23.03 -9.57 -11.81
N PRO A 169 -23.45 -8.31 -11.62
CA PRO A 169 -23.19 -7.25 -12.57
C PRO A 169 -21.68 -7.03 -12.76
N SER A 170 -21.31 -6.62 -13.96
CA SER A 170 -19.92 -6.30 -14.30
C SER A 170 -19.69 -4.81 -14.58
N THR A 171 -20.76 -4.02 -14.71
CA THR A 171 -20.66 -2.57 -14.92
C THR A 171 -20.59 -1.84 -13.58
N PRO A 172 -19.76 -0.80 -13.46
CA PRO A 172 -19.63 -0.02 -12.23
C PRO A 172 -20.95 0.49 -11.65
N GLU A 173 -21.84 0.94 -12.53
CA GLU A 173 -23.12 1.56 -12.15
C GLU A 173 -24.06 0.50 -11.54
N ALA A 174 -24.12 -0.67 -12.16
CA ALA A 174 -24.92 -1.78 -11.65
C ALA A 174 -24.32 -2.37 -10.37
N ILE A 175 -22.99 -2.42 -10.25
CA ILE A 175 -22.32 -2.81 -9.01
C ILE A 175 -22.67 -1.82 -7.90
N LEU A 176 -22.62 -0.52 -8.14
CA LEU A 176 -22.97 0.50 -7.12
C LEU A 176 -24.43 0.41 -6.68
N ALA A 177 -25.35 0.00 -7.55
CA ALA A 177 -26.77 -0.15 -7.23
C ALA A 177 -27.12 -1.39 -6.41
N MET A 178 -26.18 -2.34 -6.22
CA MET A 178 -26.44 -3.56 -5.46
C MET A 178 -26.68 -3.28 -3.97
N GLU A 179 -27.70 -3.93 -3.42
CA GLU A 179 -28.01 -3.96 -2.00
C GLU A 179 -27.67 -5.32 -1.39
N TRP A 180 -27.69 -5.42 -0.06
CA TRP A 180 -27.38 -6.68 0.63
C TRP A 180 -28.22 -7.88 0.14
N SER A 181 -29.50 -7.63 -0.19
CA SER A 181 -30.42 -8.64 -0.73
C SER A 181 -29.93 -9.29 -2.02
N ASP A 182 -29.10 -8.58 -2.80
CA ASP A 182 -28.53 -9.11 -4.05
C ASP A 182 -27.31 -10.00 -3.77
N TYR A 183 -26.58 -9.75 -2.69
CA TYR A 183 -25.40 -10.53 -2.29
C TYR A 183 -25.75 -11.80 -1.51
N GLU A 184 -26.73 -11.71 -0.61
CA GLU A 184 -27.07 -12.78 0.34
C GLU A 184 -27.31 -14.15 -0.32
N PRO A 185 -28.04 -14.28 -1.44
CA PRO A 185 -28.28 -15.58 -2.07
C PRO A 185 -26.99 -16.24 -2.57
N HIS A 186 -26.02 -15.44 -3.02
CA HIS A 186 -24.73 -15.94 -3.52
C HIS A 186 -23.85 -16.47 -2.39
N PHE A 187 -23.82 -15.78 -1.24
CA PHE A 187 -23.15 -16.28 -0.04
C PHE A 187 -23.78 -17.59 0.47
N LYS A 188 -25.11 -17.67 0.47
CA LYS A 188 -25.84 -18.89 0.85
C LYS A 188 -25.59 -20.05 -0.11
N ALA A 189 -25.50 -19.78 -1.42
CA ALA A 189 -25.16 -20.80 -2.41
C ALA A 189 -23.74 -21.35 -2.18
N LEU A 190 -22.75 -20.50 -1.90
CA LEU A 190 -21.38 -20.95 -1.58
C LEU A 190 -21.34 -21.79 -0.29
N GLN A 191 -22.18 -21.45 0.69
CA GLN A 191 -22.30 -22.20 1.94
C GLN A 191 -22.97 -23.57 1.77
N SER A 192 -23.81 -23.80 0.75
CA SER A 192 -24.44 -25.09 0.53
C SER A 192 -23.57 -26.10 -0.23
N VAL A 193 -22.53 -25.64 -0.93
CA VAL A 193 -21.63 -26.51 -1.73
C VAL A 193 -20.72 -27.34 -0.82
N GLU A 194 -20.78 -28.67 -0.89
CA GLU A 194 -19.84 -29.56 -0.20
C GLU A 194 -18.43 -29.45 -0.79
N LEU A 195 -17.41 -29.28 0.06
CA LEU A 195 -16.03 -29.04 -0.39
C LEU A 195 -15.27 -30.34 -0.62
N THR A 196 -14.65 -30.44 -1.79
CA THR A 196 -13.80 -31.56 -2.19
C THR A 196 -12.49 -31.03 -2.81
N ALA A 197 -11.45 -31.86 -2.86
CA ALA A 197 -10.19 -31.49 -3.50
C ALA A 197 -10.34 -31.11 -4.99
N ALA A 198 -11.40 -31.58 -5.65
CA ALA A 198 -11.67 -31.29 -7.06
C ALA A 198 -12.36 -29.92 -7.27
N ASN A 199 -13.28 -29.52 -6.38
CA ASN A 199 -14.10 -28.31 -6.56
C ASN A 199 -13.60 -27.08 -5.77
N VAL A 200 -12.71 -27.25 -4.80
CA VAL A 200 -12.26 -26.16 -3.90
C VAL A 200 -11.64 -24.99 -4.67
N GLY A 201 -10.96 -25.24 -5.79
CA GLY A 201 -10.39 -24.19 -6.63
C GLY A 201 -11.44 -23.32 -7.31
N GLU A 202 -12.54 -23.92 -7.78
CA GLU A 202 -13.66 -23.21 -8.40
C GLU A 202 -14.46 -22.45 -7.33
N TRP A 203 -14.74 -23.09 -6.20
CA TRP A 203 -15.40 -22.47 -5.07
C TRP A 203 -14.66 -21.23 -4.54
N LEU A 204 -13.32 -21.30 -4.44
CA LEU A 204 -12.47 -20.15 -4.09
C LEU A 204 -12.54 -19.03 -5.14
N SER A 205 -12.62 -19.40 -6.42
CA SER A 205 -12.75 -18.42 -7.51
C SER A 205 -14.11 -17.72 -7.45
N ASP A 206 -15.18 -18.43 -7.14
CA ASP A 206 -16.51 -17.85 -6.99
C ASP A 206 -16.59 -16.94 -5.76
N TRP A 207 -16.03 -17.38 -4.62
CA TRP A 207 -15.92 -16.52 -3.44
C TRP A 207 -15.11 -15.24 -3.76
N SER A 208 -13.99 -15.37 -4.46
CA SER A 208 -13.19 -14.20 -4.88
C SER A 208 -14.00 -13.25 -5.77
N ALA A 209 -14.80 -13.77 -6.70
CA ALA A 209 -15.62 -12.94 -7.58
C ALA A 209 -16.70 -12.15 -6.81
N LEU A 210 -17.24 -12.70 -5.72
CA LEU A 210 -18.19 -12.03 -4.84
C LEU A 210 -17.50 -10.93 -4.02
N ALA A 211 -16.36 -11.26 -3.41
CA ALA A 211 -15.53 -10.32 -2.67
C ALA A 211 -15.08 -9.13 -3.56
N ASP A 212 -14.70 -9.40 -4.81
CA ASP A 212 -14.32 -8.36 -5.77
C ASP A 212 -15.44 -7.33 -6.01
N ARG A 213 -16.72 -7.73 -5.95
CA ARG A 213 -17.86 -6.81 -6.14
C ARG A 213 -18.08 -5.93 -4.93
N LEU A 214 -17.97 -6.50 -3.73
CA LEU A 214 -18.02 -5.74 -2.48
C LEU A 214 -16.85 -4.76 -2.39
N ASP A 215 -15.63 -5.19 -2.74
CA ASP A 215 -14.44 -4.34 -2.75
C ASP A 215 -14.54 -3.22 -3.79
N GLU A 216 -15.10 -3.50 -4.96
CA GLU A 216 -15.34 -2.48 -6.00
C GLU A 216 -16.37 -1.45 -5.53
N GLN A 217 -17.48 -1.87 -4.90
CA GLN A 217 -18.46 -0.95 -4.30
C GLN A 217 -17.80 -0.09 -3.22
N PHE A 218 -17.10 -0.70 -2.26
CA PHE A 218 -16.42 -0.01 -1.17
C PHE A 218 -15.42 1.01 -1.72
N THR A 219 -14.54 0.58 -2.61
CA THR A 219 -13.45 1.43 -3.15
C THR A 219 -14.02 2.64 -3.89
N ARG A 220 -15.07 2.46 -4.71
CA ARG A 220 -15.68 3.57 -5.44
C ARG A 220 -16.35 4.58 -4.52
N ARG A 221 -17.12 4.11 -3.55
CA ARG A 221 -17.78 4.99 -2.58
C ARG A 221 -16.75 5.71 -1.70
N PHE A 222 -15.71 5.00 -1.25
CA PHE A 222 -14.61 5.59 -0.48
C PHE A 222 -13.80 6.62 -1.28
N VAL A 223 -13.48 6.34 -2.54
CA VAL A 223 -12.80 7.32 -3.40
C VAL A 223 -13.68 8.57 -3.58
N ALA A 224 -14.98 8.39 -3.80
CA ALA A 224 -15.91 9.50 -3.92
C ALA A 224 -15.93 10.37 -2.66
N THR A 225 -15.96 9.79 -1.45
CA THR A 225 -15.91 10.57 -0.19
C THR A 225 -14.60 11.34 -0.03
N THR A 226 -13.47 10.81 -0.50
CA THR A 226 -12.19 11.52 -0.46
C THR A 226 -12.04 12.59 -1.55
N GLN A 227 -12.75 12.45 -2.68
CA GLN A 227 -12.71 13.41 -3.77
C GLN A 227 -13.68 14.57 -3.55
N TYR A 228 -14.87 14.28 -3.02
CA TYR A 228 -15.97 15.22 -2.83
C TYR A 228 -16.34 15.30 -1.34
N THR A 229 -15.40 15.77 -0.52
CA THR A 229 -15.53 15.77 0.96
C THR A 229 -16.64 16.67 1.50
N THR A 230 -17.19 17.57 0.67
CA THR A 230 -18.28 18.49 1.02
C THR A 230 -19.67 17.99 0.59
N ASP A 231 -19.75 16.86 -0.11
CA ASP A 231 -21.00 16.31 -0.63
C ASP A 231 -21.63 15.34 0.39
N GLU A 232 -22.73 15.77 1.02
CA GLU A 232 -23.46 14.97 2.02
C GLU A 232 -24.13 13.73 1.44
N GLU A 233 -24.51 13.73 0.16
CA GLU A 233 -25.19 12.59 -0.47
C GLU A 233 -24.19 11.46 -0.70
N ILE A 234 -22.98 11.77 -1.18
CA ILE A 234 -21.89 10.81 -1.33
C ILE A 234 -21.51 10.18 0.02
N GLU A 235 -21.49 10.98 1.08
CA GLU A 235 -21.24 10.46 2.43
C GLU A 235 -22.36 9.55 2.92
N LYS A 236 -23.63 9.96 2.83
CA LYS A 236 -24.77 9.12 3.21
C LYS A 236 -24.74 7.79 2.47
N ASN A 237 -24.42 7.84 1.18
CA ASN A 237 -24.25 6.66 0.33
C ASN A 237 -23.11 5.74 0.79
N PHE A 238 -21.99 6.28 1.28
CA PHE A 238 -20.92 5.46 1.85
C PHE A 238 -21.29 4.90 3.22
N ASN A 239 -21.89 5.70 4.10
CA ASN A 239 -22.32 5.28 5.42
C ASN A 239 -23.37 4.17 5.34
N HIS A 240 -24.33 4.28 4.41
CA HIS A 240 -25.29 3.21 4.12
C HIS A 240 -24.57 1.89 3.83
N PHE A 241 -23.56 1.87 2.94
CA PHE A 241 -22.80 0.66 2.64
C PHE A 241 -22.09 0.08 3.88
N ILE A 242 -21.49 0.94 4.71
CA ILE A 242 -20.76 0.52 5.93
C ILE A 242 -21.71 -0.01 7.02
N GLU A 243 -22.95 0.45 7.05
CA GLU A 243 -23.95 0.04 8.05
C GLU A 243 -24.79 -1.16 7.61
N SER A 244 -25.20 -1.21 6.35
CA SER A 244 -26.19 -2.19 5.87
C SER A 244 -25.60 -3.36 5.10
N ILE A 245 -24.50 -3.17 4.39
CA ILE A 245 -23.92 -4.20 3.50
C ILE A 245 -22.68 -4.83 4.14
N GLN A 246 -21.71 -4.01 4.57
CA GLN A 246 -20.41 -4.48 5.02
C GLN A 246 -20.47 -5.44 6.23
N PRO A 247 -21.25 -5.19 7.30
CA PRO A 247 -21.27 -6.08 8.47
C PRO A 247 -21.86 -7.46 8.13
N ASN A 248 -22.90 -7.48 7.30
CA ASN A 248 -23.52 -8.71 6.83
C ASN A 248 -22.56 -9.50 5.93
N ALA A 249 -21.89 -8.83 4.99
CA ALA A 249 -20.87 -9.46 4.15
C ALA A 249 -19.75 -10.09 4.98
N ARG A 250 -19.20 -9.36 5.95
CA ARG A 250 -18.15 -9.88 6.85
C ARG A 250 -18.61 -11.12 7.63
N THR A 251 -19.87 -11.15 8.04
CA THR A 251 -20.45 -12.28 8.75
C THR A 251 -20.51 -13.52 7.86
N GLU A 252 -20.98 -13.37 6.62
CA GLU A 252 -21.08 -14.51 5.68
C GLU A 252 -19.69 -14.96 5.19
N GLU A 253 -18.76 -14.04 4.94
CA GLU A 253 -17.37 -14.37 4.60
C GLU A 253 -16.67 -15.14 5.72
N GLN A 254 -16.94 -14.80 6.98
CA GLN A 254 -16.41 -15.54 8.11
C GLN A 254 -16.90 -16.99 8.11
N LYS A 255 -18.19 -17.23 7.84
CA LYS A 255 -18.73 -18.61 7.74
C LYS A 255 -18.06 -19.40 6.61
N LEU A 256 -17.83 -18.77 5.45
CA LEU A 256 -17.11 -19.40 4.34
C LEU A 256 -15.67 -19.76 4.73
N LYS A 257 -15.00 -18.89 5.48
CA LYS A 257 -13.64 -19.10 6.00
C LYS A 257 -13.57 -20.28 6.95
N GLU A 258 -14.45 -20.31 7.96
CA GLU A 258 -14.58 -21.41 8.92
C GLU A 258 -14.83 -22.74 8.20
N LYS A 259 -15.72 -22.74 7.21
CA LYS A 259 -16.01 -23.91 6.37
C LYS A 259 -14.76 -24.41 5.62
N LEU A 260 -14.00 -23.51 4.99
CA LEU A 260 -12.77 -23.90 4.29
C LEU A 260 -11.72 -24.46 5.25
N LEU A 261 -11.53 -23.83 6.41
CA LEU A 261 -10.56 -24.25 7.40
C LEU A 261 -10.93 -25.60 8.02
N ALA A 262 -12.21 -25.82 8.32
CA ALA A 262 -12.74 -27.08 8.82
C ALA A 262 -12.61 -28.24 7.81
N SER A 263 -12.64 -27.95 6.50
CA SER A 263 -12.49 -28.98 5.46
C SER A 263 -11.11 -29.65 5.45
N GLY A 264 -10.08 -29.02 6.04
CA GLY A 264 -8.70 -29.51 6.03
C GLY A 264 -8.02 -29.52 4.64
N LEU A 265 -8.72 -29.06 3.59
CA LEU A 265 -8.22 -29.05 2.21
C LEU A 265 -7.06 -28.06 2.07
N GLN A 266 -6.04 -28.45 1.31
CA GLN A 266 -4.89 -27.61 1.00
C GLN A 266 -4.76 -27.46 -0.52
N PRO A 267 -5.39 -26.43 -1.12
CA PRO A 267 -5.26 -26.16 -2.55
C PRO A 267 -3.79 -25.86 -2.89
N ALA A 268 -3.34 -26.33 -4.05
CA ALA A 268 -1.97 -26.09 -4.52
C ALA A 268 -1.68 -24.58 -4.57
N ASN A 269 -0.49 -24.17 -4.11
CA ASN A 269 -0.06 -22.76 -4.04
C ASN A 269 -0.90 -21.84 -3.12
N PHE A 270 -1.79 -22.36 -2.28
CA PHE A 270 -2.66 -21.55 -1.40
C PHE A 270 -2.26 -21.55 0.08
N LYS A 271 -1.09 -22.10 0.41
CA LYS A 271 -0.58 -22.25 1.79
C LYS A 271 -0.56 -20.91 2.57
N MET A 272 -0.15 -19.82 1.92
CA MET A 272 -0.11 -18.50 2.56
C MET A 272 -1.51 -17.93 2.80
N GLY A 273 -2.46 -18.14 1.87
CA GLY A 273 -3.85 -17.74 2.02
C GLY A 273 -4.51 -18.42 3.22
N LEU A 274 -4.32 -19.75 3.38
CA LEU A 274 -4.80 -20.49 4.54
C LEU A 274 -4.19 -20.01 5.86
N LYS A 275 -2.89 -19.66 5.85
CA LYS A 275 -2.23 -19.11 7.04
C LYS A 275 -2.86 -17.79 7.47
N LYS A 276 -3.10 -16.89 6.51
CA LYS A 276 -3.77 -15.60 6.74
C LYS A 276 -5.20 -15.80 7.26
N MET A 277 -5.95 -16.72 6.66
CA MET A 277 -7.33 -17.01 7.07
C MET A 277 -7.43 -17.52 8.51
N ARG A 278 -6.53 -18.40 8.96
CA ARG A 278 -6.48 -18.85 10.37
C ARG A 278 -6.19 -17.70 11.33
N ALA A 279 -5.24 -16.83 10.97
CA ALA A 279 -4.93 -15.67 11.79
C ALA A 279 -6.12 -14.69 11.88
N GLU A 280 -6.91 -14.57 10.82
CA GLU A 280 -8.13 -13.74 10.83
C GLU A 280 -9.26 -14.38 11.63
N GLU A 281 -9.45 -15.70 11.56
CA GLU A 281 -10.43 -16.43 12.36
C GLU A 281 -10.15 -16.27 13.86
N ASP A 282 -8.90 -16.40 14.29
CA ASP A 282 -8.48 -16.22 15.69
C ASP A 282 -8.80 -14.80 16.23
N ILE A 283 -8.88 -13.81 15.35
CA ILE A 283 -9.10 -12.39 15.68
C ILE A 283 -10.57 -12.00 15.55
N PHE A 284 -11.33 -12.69 14.69
CA PHE A 284 -12.71 -12.35 14.39
C PHE A 284 -13.64 -12.63 15.58
N LYS A 285 -14.46 -11.64 15.93
CA LYS A 285 -15.59 -11.79 16.86
C LYS A 285 -16.76 -10.98 16.35
N GLN A 286 -17.92 -11.63 16.23
CA GLN A 286 -19.15 -10.99 15.79
C GLN A 286 -19.50 -9.74 16.63
N ALA A 287 -19.29 -9.81 17.95
CA ALA A 287 -19.57 -8.70 18.88
C ALA A 287 -18.75 -7.43 18.61
N ASN A 288 -17.69 -7.50 17.80
CA ASN A 288 -16.85 -6.35 17.48
C ASN A 288 -17.23 -5.66 16.17
N LEU A 289 -18.15 -6.21 15.37
CA LEU A 289 -18.50 -5.64 14.07
C LEU A 289 -19.05 -4.21 14.21
N GLU A 290 -19.92 -3.98 15.19
CA GLU A 290 -20.45 -2.64 15.48
C GLU A 290 -19.33 -1.65 15.86
N LEU A 291 -18.37 -2.09 16.66
CA LEU A 291 -17.23 -1.25 17.07
C LEU A 291 -16.33 -0.88 15.86
N LEU A 292 -16.19 -1.79 14.90
CA LEU A 292 -15.44 -1.53 13.67
C LEU A 292 -16.18 -0.57 12.73
N THR A 293 -17.51 -0.67 12.66
CA THR A 293 -18.35 0.29 11.93
C THR A 293 -18.21 1.70 12.53
N GLU A 294 -18.28 1.82 13.86
CA GLU A 294 -18.10 3.11 14.54
C GLU A 294 -16.68 3.66 14.37
N GLU A 295 -15.64 2.81 14.41
CA GLU A 295 -14.27 3.24 14.11
C GLU A 295 -14.12 3.78 12.68
N GLN A 296 -14.78 3.13 11.70
CA GLN A 296 -14.77 3.58 10.32
C GLN A 296 -15.42 4.96 10.16
N LYS A 297 -16.53 5.24 10.87
CA LYS A 297 -17.19 6.55 10.88
C LYS A 297 -16.28 7.63 11.44
N LEU A 298 -15.62 7.36 12.57
CA LEU A 298 -14.64 8.28 13.16
C LEU A 298 -13.49 8.58 12.19
N SER A 299 -13.08 7.63 11.35
CA SER A 299 -12.13 7.89 10.27
C SER A 299 -12.66 8.84 9.22
N GLY A 300 -13.93 8.69 8.83
CA GLY A 300 -14.58 9.61 7.89
C GLY A 300 -14.62 11.04 8.45
N GLU A 301 -15.00 11.19 9.72
CA GLU A 301 -15.02 12.49 10.41
C GLU A 301 -13.62 13.12 10.47
N TYR A 302 -12.59 12.31 10.75
CA TYR A 302 -11.20 12.76 10.74
C TYR A 302 -10.78 13.29 9.36
N ASP A 303 -11.05 12.52 8.30
CA ASP A 303 -10.68 12.90 6.94
C ASP A 303 -11.43 14.18 6.48
N LYS A 304 -12.68 14.39 6.91
CA LYS A 304 -13.43 15.64 6.67
C LYS A 304 -12.76 16.84 7.30
N ILE A 305 -12.39 16.75 8.58
CA ILE A 305 -11.76 17.87 9.29
C ILE A 305 -10.47 18.26 8.60
N LEU A 306 -9.64 17.29 8.19
CA LEU A 306 -8.40 17.56 7.47
C LEU A 306 -8.62 18.08 6.04
N GLY A 307 -9.62 17.56 5.33
CA GLY A 307 -9.93 17.95 3.96
C GLY A 307 -10.52 19.36 3.84
N ALA A 308 -11.27 19.80 4.85
CA ALA A 308 -11.91 21.11 4.89
C ALA A 308 -10.97 22.27 5.26
N GLN A 309 -9.71 22.00 5.62
CA GLN A 309 -8.79 23.04 6.09
C GLN A 309 -8.32 23.93 4.95
N THR A 310 -8.78 25.18 4.96
CA THR A 310 -8.36 26.24 4.05
C THR A 310 -7.78 27.43 4.80
N MET A 311 -7.07 28.30 4.09
CA MET A 311 -6.48 29.53 4.60
C MET A 311 -6.28 30.56 3.49
N MET A 312 -6.28 31.84 3.87
CA MET A 312 -6.03 32.93 2.93
C MET A 312 -4.53 33.14 2.71
N TRP A 313 -4.07 32.95 1.48
CA TRP A 313 -2.72 33.27 1.04
C TRP A 313 -2.75 34.31 -0.08
N GLU A 314 -2.24 35.51 0.19
CA GLU A 314 -2.15 36.60 -0.79
C GLU A 314 -3.49 36.99 -1.42
N GLY A 315 -4.58 36.87 -0.67
CA GLY A 315 -5.94 37.18 -1.12
C GLY A 315 -6.67 36.02 -1.78
N GLU A 316 -6.03 34.85 -1.96
CA GLU A 316 -6.65 33.64 -2.47
C GLU A 316 -6.87 32.61 -1.37
N GLU A 317 -8.01 31.93 -1.38
CA GLU A 317 -8.25 30.78 -0.51
C GLU A 317 -7.46 29.56 -1.02
N ARG A 318 -6.65 28.97 -0.14
CA ARG A 318 -5.82 27.80 -0.45
C ARG A 318 -5.98 26.71 0.60
N THR A 319 -6.00 25.46 0.14
CA THR A 319 -5.94 24.27 1.00
C THR A 319 -4.53 24.08 1.56
N ILE A 320 -4.39 23.34 2.67
CA ILE A 320 -3.06 22.96 3.20
C ILE A 320 -2.15 22.31 2.14
N SER A 321 -2.72 21.48 1.26
CA SER A 321 -1.97 20.80 0.20
C SER A 321 -1.38 21.77 -0.82
N GLN A 322 -2.12 22.84 -1.16
CA GLN A 322 -1.66 23.90 -2.06
C GLN A 322 -0.57 24.79 -1.44
N MET A 323 -0.40 24.75 -0.12
CA MET A 323 0.65 25.49 0.58
C MET A 323 2.01 24.79 0.54
N PHE A 324 2.05 23.47 0.31
CA PHE A 324 3.31 22.70 0.33
C PHE A 324 4.39 23.14 -0.66
N PRO A 325 4.08 23.58 -1.90
CA PRO A 325 5.09 24.14 -2.80
C PRO A 325 5.80 25.36 -2.21
N LEU A 326 5.11 26.18 -1.41
CA LEU A 326 5.69 27.38 -0.79
C LEU A 326 6.78 27.05 0.23
N TYR A 327 6.80 25.83 0.79
CA TYR A 327 7.87 25.38 1.68
C TYR A 327 9.20 25.16 0.95
N GLN A 328 9.18 25.12 -0.38
CA GLN A 328 10.37 24.99 -1.22
C GLN A 328 10.77 26.31 -1.88
N ASP A 329 10.09 27.41 -1.55
CA ASP A 329 10.43 28.73 -2.06
C ASP A 329 11.87 29.12 -1.66
N LYS A 330 12.55 29.91 -2.49
CA LYS A 330 13.92 30.37 -2.21
C LYS A 330 13.94 31.39 -1.07
N ASP A 331 12.91 32.22 -0.95
CA ASP A 331 12.78 33.23 0.10
C ASP A 331 12.38 32.59 1.44
N ARG A 332 13.16 32.89 2.48
CA ARG A 332 12.88 32.45 3.85
C ARG A 332 11.59 33.06 4.40
N ALA A 333 11.29 34.32 4.08
CA ALA A 333 10.11 35.00 4.59
C ALA A 333 8.81 34.33 4.09
N VAL A 334 8.78 33.97 2.80
CA VAL A 334 7.67 33.21 2.19
C VAL A 334 7.48 31.87 2.87
N ARG A 335 8.55 31.08 3.04
CA ARG A 335 8.49 29.78 3.73
C ARG A 335 7.99 29.91 5.17
N GLU A 336 8.49 30.89 5.91
CA GLU A 336 8.12 31.12 7.31
C GLU A 336 6.64 31.50 7.44
N LYS A 337 6.18 32.45 6.61
CA LYS A 337 4.78 32.88 6.60
C LYS A 337 3.85 31.72 6.24
N ALA A 338 4.18 30.96 5.19
CA ALA A 338 3.38 29.81 4.77
C ALA A 338 3.33 28.71 5.85
N TRP A 339 4.43 28.46 6.55
CA TRP A 339 4.47 27.47 7.62
C TRP A 339 3.64 27.90 8.83
N LYS A 340 3.78 29.16 9.27
CA LYS A 340 3.01 29.71 10.40
C LYS A 340 1.51 29.61 10.14
N LEU A 341 1.06 30.06 8.97
CA LEU A 341 -0.35 30.03 8.59
C LEU A 341 -0.94 28.61 8.62
N VAL A 342 -0.22 27.61 8.10
CA VAL A 342 -0.66 26.21 8.13
C VAL A 342 -0.68 25.66 9.57
N VAL A 343 0.29 26.05 10.40
CA VAL A 343 0.32 25.63 11.81
C VAL A 343 -0.82 26.24 12.59
N ASP A 344 -1.13 27.52 12.39
CA ASP A 344 -2.22 28.22 13.07
C ASP A 344 -3.56 27.54 12.79
N VAL A 345 -3.87 27.25 11.52
CA VAL A 345 -5.08 26.50 11.14
C VAL A 345 -5.14 25.09 11.76
N ARG A 346 -3.99 24.42 11.91
CA ARG A 346 -3.94 23.11 12.59
C ARG A 346 -4.16 23.23 14.09
N VAL A 347 -3.65 24.29 14.71
CA VAL A 347 -3.86 24.57 16.14
C VAL A 347 -5.32 24.88 16.41
N GLU A 348 -5.99 25.64 15.54
CA GLU A 348 -7.43 25.91 15.62
C GLU A 348 -8.26 24.62 15.58
N ASN A 349 -7.92 23.68 14.68
CA ASN A 349 -8.62 22.40 14.55
C ASN A 349 -8.14 21.32 15.54
N ARG A 350 -7.18 21.62 16.41
CA ARG A 350 -6.52 20.63 17.27
C ARG A 350 -7.50 19.91 18.20
N GLU A 351 -8.40 20.63 18.84
CA GLU A 351 -9.33 20.03 19.81
C GLU A 351 -10.31 19.06 19.15
N ALA A 352 -10.81 19.41 17.96
CA ALA A 352 -11.68 18.52 17.18
C ALA A 352 -10.95 17.25 16.72
N ILE A 353 -9.69 17.37 16.28
CA ILE A 353 -8.86 16.21 15.93
C ILE A 353 -8.56 15.36 17.18
N HIS A 354 -8.26 15.99 18.31
CA HIS A 354 -7.90 15.32 19.55
C HIS A 354 -9.07 14.54 20.16
N SER A 355 -10.28 15.09 20.12
CA SER A 355 -11.49 14.40 20.59
C SER A 355 -11.78 13.15 19.76
N LEU A 356 -11.67 13.22 18.43
CA LEU A 356 -11.79 12.06 17.54
C LEU A 356 -10.75 10.98 17.85
N TRP A 357 -9.50 11.39 18.08
CA TRP A 357 -8.43 10.47 18.38
C TRP A 357 -8.67 9.73 19.71
N LYS A 358 -9.18 10.42 20.74
CA LYS A 358 -9.60 9.79 22.01
C LYS A 358 -10.71 8.77 21.80
N SER A 359 -11.72 9.12 21.01
CA SER A 359 -12.83 8.22 20.69
C SER A 359 -12.31 6.98 19.96
N SER A 360 -11.54 7.15 18.89
CA SER A 360 -10.93 6.05 18.12
C SER A 360 -10.10 5.12 19.01
N TRP A 361 -9.28 5.67 19.91
CA TRP A 361 -8.52 4.88 20.88
C TRP A 361 -9.41 4.08 21.86
N THR A 362 -10.54 4.66 22.25
CA THR A 362 -11.51 4.02 23.16
C THR A 362 -12.24 2.87 22.48
N TYR A 363 -12.68 3.06 21.23
CA TYR A 363 -13.30 2.00 20.43
C TYR A 363 -12.30 0.91 20.06
N GLY A 364 -11.10 1.26 19.60
CA GLY A 364 -10.03 0.33 19.27
C GLY A 364 -9.56 -0.50 20.48
N SER A 365 -9.50 0.09 21.67
CA SER A 365 -9.18 -0.66 22.89
C SER A 365 -10.32 -1.57 23.37
N ARG A 366 -11.58 -1.22 23.10
CA ARG A 366 -12.76 -2.05 23.43
C ARG A 366 -12.93 -3.22 22.47
N SER A 367 -12.74 -3.01 21.16
CA SER A 367 -12.76 -4.10 20.18
C SER A 367 -11.66 -5.13 20.46
N GLN A 368 -10.60 -4.72 21.17
CA GLN A 368 -9.41 -5.52 21.43
C GLN A 368 -9.27 -6.06 22.86
N LYS A 369 -10.24 -5.87 23.78
CA LYS A 369 -10.23 -6.56 25.09
C LYS A 369 -10.46 -8.06 24.88
N MET A 370 -9.39 -8.76 24.52
CA MET A 370 -9.31 -10.17 24.25
C MET A 370 -8.40 -10.83 25.30
N PRO A 371 -8.73 -12.03 25.82
CA PRO A 371 -7.83 -12.76 26.72
C PRO A 371 -6.49 -13.17 26.07
N ALA A 372 -6.38 -13.11 24.73
CA ALA A 372 -5.19 -13.51 23.96
C ALA A 372 -4.32 -12.34 23.42
N CYS A 373 -4.72 -11.09 23.63
CA CYS A 373 -3.99 -9.90 23.15
C CYS A 373 -4.15 -8.75 24.17
N PRO A 374 -3.15 -8.47 25.02
CA PRO A 374 -3.28 -7.49 26.09
C PRO A 374 -3.14 -6.02 25.63
N THR A 375 -2.75 -5.76 24.37
CA THR A 375 -2.50 -4.39 23.86
C THR A 375 -2.52 -4.33 22.33
N ILE A 376 -2.86 -3.15 21.78
CA ILE A 376 -2.90 -2.83 20.34
C ILE A 376 -1.59 -3.14 19.60
N VAL A 377 -0.46 -3.01 20.31
CA VAL A 377 0.89 -3.31 19.81
C VAL A 377 1.09 -4.81 19.55
N THR A 378 0.37 -5.68 20.26
CA THR A 378 0.49 -7.14 20.11
C THR A 378 -0.10 -7.63 18.79
N ILE A 379 -1.11 -6.94 18.26
CA ILE A 379 -1.68 -7.18 16.93
C ILE A 379 -0.74 -6.66 15.84
N CYS A 380 -0.15 -5.46 16.02
CA CYS A 380 0.92 -4.95 15.15
C CYS A 380 2.16 -5.89 15.12
N GLY A 381 2.40 -6.64 16.19
CA GLY A 381 3.55 -7.55 16.34
C GLY A 381 3.31 -8.99 15.90
N ARG A 382 2.06 -9.42 15.63
CA ARG A 382 1.80 -10.74 15.06
C ARG A 382 2.12 -10.71 13.57
N LYS A 383 3.14 -11.50 13.18
CA LYS A 383 3.71 -11.65 11.82
C LYS A 383 2.70 -11.85 10.68
N ASP A 384 1.45 -12.20 10.98
CA ASP A 384 0.44 -12.62 10.01
C ASP A 384 -0.82 -11.73 9.98
N SER A 385 -0.88 -10.65 10.79
CA SER A 385 -2.10 -9.84 11.02
C SER A 385 -2.07 -8.44 10.39
N ALA A 386 -1.02 -8.09 9.64
CA ALA A 386 -0.74 -6.72 9.19
C ALA A 386 -1.81 -6.13 8.23
N SER A 387 -2.67 -6.96 7.62
CA SER A 387 -3.76 -6.50 6.77
C SER A 387 -5.02 -6.05 7.51
N ILE A 388 -5.06 -6.18 8.85
CA ILE A 388 -6.26 -5.96 9.66
C ILE A 388 -6.29 -4.55 10.30
N ILE A 389 -5.20 -3.78 10.17
CA ILE A 389 -5.07 -2.48 10.84
C ILE A 389 -5.52 -1.36 9.90
N HIS A 390 -6.62 -0.69 10.28
CA HIS A 390 -7.15 0.49 9.58
C HIS A 390 -6.14 1.66 9.59
N PRO A 391 -6.06 2.46 8.50
CA PRO A 391 -5.13 3.58 8.36
C PRO A 391 -5.01 4.58 9.51
N LEU A 392 -6.00 4.74 10.39
CA LEU A 392 -5.93 5.69 11.51
C LEU A 392 -4.86 5.34 12.55
N ILE A 393 -4.69 4.05 12.87
CA ILE A 393 -3.71 3.59 13.87
C ILE A 393 -2.28 3.57 13.27
N ALA A 394 -2.18 3.38 11.95
CA ALA A 394 -0.92 3.38 11.21
C ALA A 394 -0.45 4.76 10.73
N ARG A 395 -1.19 5.84 11.03
CA ARG A 395 -0.83 7.23 10.67
C ARG A 395 -0.40 8.05 11.90
N PRO A 396 0.76 7.80 12.51
CA PRO A 396 1.45 8.88 13.21
C PRO A 396 2.03 9.82 12.13
N PHE A 397 1.31 10.89 11.80
CA PHE A 397 1.86 12.14 11.28
C PHE A 397 2.87 12.08 10.10
N THR A 398 2.77 11.11 9.19
CA THR A 398 3.55 11.13 7.94
C THR A 398 2.69 10.86 6.71
N MET A 399 1.90 11.85 6.32
CA MET A 399 1.39 11.94 4.95
C MET A 399 2.41 12.68 4.08
N ARG A 400 3.27 11.91 3.41
CA ARG A 400 3.62 12.13 2.02
C ARG A 400 4.17 10.83 1.44
N SER A 401 3.67 10.45 0.26
CA SER A 401 4.41 9.55 -0.61
C SER A 401 5.85 10.06 -0.72
N LYS A 402 6.84 9.19 -0.50
CA LYS A 402 8.28 9.52 -0.56
C LYS A 402 8.75 9.82 -2.00
N ARG A 403 8.01 10.62 -2.77
CA ARG A 403 8.42 11.12 -4.08
C ARG A 403 8.39 12.64 -4.03
N SER A 404 9.51 13.24 -3.60
CA SER A 404 9.96 14.64 -3.84
C SER A 404 10.63 15.35 -2.66
N LEU A 405 10.96 14.67 -1.55
CA LEU A 405 11.70 15.35 -0.47
C LEU A 405 13.21 15.34 -0.77
N SER A 406 13.79 16.53 -0.92
CA SER A 406 15.25 16.70 -1.02
C SER A 406 15.91 16.45 0.34
N LEU A 407 17.18 16.03 0.33
CA LEU A 407 18.00 15.75 1.53
C LEU A 407 18.00 16.89 2.57
N ARG A 408 17.78 18.15 2.15
CA ARG A 408 17.66 19.30 3.06
C ARG A 408 16.38 19.28 3.90
N GLN A 409 15.29 18.71 3.41
CA GLN A 409 14.01 18.62 4.13
C GLN A 409 14.05 17.53 5.24
N LEU A 410 14.84 16.47 5.04
CA LEU A 410 15.08 15.43 6.05
C LEU A 410 15.94 15.94 7.23
N VAL A 411 16.92 16.80 6.97
CA VAL A 411 17.78 17.37 8.03
C VAL A 411 17.01 18.40 8.88
N PHE A 412 16.08 19.15 8.29
CA PHE A 412 15.28 20.15 9.01
C PHE A 412 14.24 19.49 9.96
N MET A 413 13.59 18.40 9.55
CA MET A 413 12.67 17.66 10.43
C MET A 413 13.38 16.97 11.59
N LYS A 414 14.60 16.46 11.37
CA LYS A 414 15.41 15.81 12.42
C LYS A 414 15.91 16.77 13.50
N ASN A 415 16.04 18.06 13.19
CA ASN A 415 16.38 19.09 14.17
C ASN A 415 15.14 19.58 14.96
N ALA A 416 13.93 19.46 14.42
CA ALA A 416 12.69 19.76 15.14
C ALA A 416 12.32 18.67 16.16
N GLU A 417 12.69 17.41 15.92
CA GLU A 417 12.49 16.31 16.90
C GLU A 417 13.42 16.39 18.11
N ARG A 418 14.58 17.06 18.00
CA ARG A 418 15.54 17.18 19.12
C ARG A 418 15.08 18.09 20.26
N SER A 419 14.01 18.86 20.09
CA SER A 419 13.44 19.70 21.17
C SER A 419 12.40 19.01 22.04
N TRP A 420 12.02 17.76 21.73
CA TRP A 420 11.16 16.93 22.58
C TRP A 420 12.02 16.03 23.47
N ASP A 421 12.46 16.58 24.61
CA ASP A 421 13.18 15.85 25.64
C ASP A 421 12.25 14.86 26.36
N SER A 422 12.50 13.57 26.16
CA SER A 422 11.68 12.43 26.58
C SER A 422 11.86 12.03 28.05
N LYS A 423 12.41 12.90 28.91
CA LYS A 423 12.71 12.57 30.31
C LYS A 423 11.65 12.96 31.34
N ARG A 424 10.43 13.33 30.93
CA ARG A 424 9.39 13.80 31.87
C ARG A 424 8.02 13.12 31.71
N CYS A 425 7.99 11.79 31.57
CA CYS A 425 6.72 11.03 31.59
C CYS A 425 6.78 9.71 32.39
N VAL A 426 7.70 9.61 33.36
CA VAL A 426 7.72 8.50 34.33
C VAL A 426 7.79 9.09 35.73
N ARG A 427 6.61 9.48 36.24
CA ARG A 427 6.29 9.49 37.68
C ARG A 427 4.80 9.77 37.79
N GLY A 428 4.04 8.73 38.11
CA GLY A 428 2.62 8.86 38.42
C GLY A 428 2.43 9.53 39.78
N THR A 429 1.29 10.22 39.94
CA THR A 429 0.50 10.32 41.18
C THR A 429 -0.78 11.08 40.88
N ARG A 430 -1.92 10.47 41.27
CA ARG A 430 -3.21 11.06 41.67
C ARG A 430 -3.73 12.26 40.89
N TRP A 431 -4.85 12.08 40.16
CA TRP A 431 -6.20 12.53 40.54
C TRP A 431 -7.23 11.64 39.86
#